data_AF-A0AA38N4B4-F1
#
_entry.id   AF-A0AA38N4B4-F1
#
_cell.length_a   1.000
_cell.length_b   1.000
_cell.length_c   1.000
_cell.angle_alpha   90.00
_cell.angle_beta   90.00
_cell.angle_gamma   90.00
#
_symmetry.space_group_name_H-M   'P 1'
#
loop_
_entity.id
_entity.type
_entity.pdbx_description
1 polymer ?
#
loop_
_entity_poly.entity_id
_entity_poly.type
_entity_poly.pdbx_seq_one_letter_code
_entity_poly.pdbx_strand_id
1 'polypeptide(L)'
;MSVVDKNPMMESIVEWANINGPKLEKAYKQKGGWEGWAQVELASYLEQVFGGEGVATVSREDYVYNGNDQRSDLLIKTQKENGTYFTNMFELKCESSANSGNFRTKVQADCTKITNGVWNTEFAPCEAWIIAIGVTKTVGDLAVGGKNLAPYYKKIQAGGTQMTLWWGSRA
;
A
#
# COMPACT_ATOMS: atom_id res chain seq x y z
N MET A 1 -9.63 -22.20 7.65
CA MET A 1 -9.35 -20.77 7.46
C MET A 1 -8.62 -20.30 8.69
N SER A 2 -7.34 -19.98 8.55
CA SER A 2 -6.53 -19.59 9.71
C SER A 2 -6.77 -18.11 10.00
N VAL A 3 -6.49 -17.67 11.22
CA VAL A 3 -6.71 -16.28 11.70
C VAL A 3 -5.98 -15.21 10.86
N VAL A 4 -5.09 -15.62 9.97
CA VAL A 4 -4.43 -14.79 8.95
C VAL A 4 -5.39 -14.28 7.86
N ASP A 5 -6.54 -14.94 7.66
CA ASP A 5 -7.44 -14.72 6.52
C ASP A 5 -8.37 -13.49 6.63
N LYS A 6 -8.33 -12.70 7.72
CA LYS A 6 -9.21 -11.53 7.93
C LYS A 6 -8.47 -10.31 8.47
N ASN A 7 -7.63 -9.68 7.65
CA ASN A 7 -7.09 -8.35 7.95
C ASN A 7 -8.02 -7.30 7.32
N PRO A 8 -8.76 -6.49 8.11
CA PRO A 8 -9.70 -5.50 7.58
C PRO A 8 -9.06 -4.53 6.59
N MET A 9 -7.79 -4.14 6.81
CA MET A 9 -7.06 -3.26 5.89
C MET A 9 -6.87 -3.92 4.53
N MET A 10 -6.42 -5.18 4.51
CA MET A 10 -6.27 -5.95 3.28
C MET A 10 -7.62 -6.13 2.56
N GLU A 11 -8.67 -6.48 3.30
CA GLU A 11 -10.02 -6.66 2.74
C GLU A 11 -10.52 -5.38 2.08
N SER A 12 -10.37 -4.23 2.74
CA SER A 12 -10.72 -2.92 2.20
C SER A 12 -9.93 -2.56 0.94
N ILE A 13 -8.62 -2.83 0.90
CA ILE A 13 -7.81 -2.58 -0.31
C ILE A 13 -8.27 -3.47 -1.47
N VAL A 14 -8.59 -4.74 -1.19
CA VAL A 14 -9.13 -5.67 -2.19
C VAL A 14 -10.50 -5.23 -2.70
N GLU A 15 -11.38 -4.79 -1.81
CA GLU A 15 -12.70 -4.29 -2.19
C GLU A 15 -12.61 -3.03 -3.05
N TRP A 16 -11.81 -2.04 -2.63
CA TRP A 16 -11.53 -0.84 -3.42
C TRP A 16 -11.02 -1.18 -4.82
N ALA A 17 -10.07 -2.11 -4.90
CA ALA A 17 -9.51 -2.58 -6.15
C ALA A 17 -10.58 -3.18 -7.06
N ASN A 18 -11.44 -4.05 -6.52
CA ASN A 18 -12.53 -4.68 -7.27
C ASN A 18 -13.54 -3.65 -7.78
N ILE A 19 -13.94 -2.67 -6.96
CA ILE A 19 -14.83 -1.57 -7.36
C ILE A 19 -14.22 -0.78 -8.52
N ASN A 20 -12.90 -0.56 -8.48
CA ASN A 20 -12.21 0.29 -9.45
C ASN A 20 -11.61 -0.47 -10.65
N GLY A 21 -11.74 -1.80 -10.73
CA GLY A 21 -11.12 -2.64 -11.76
C GLY A 21 -11.18 -2.07 -13.19
N PRO A 22 -12.36 -1.68 -13.71
CA PRO A 22 -12.47 -1.08 -15.04
C PRO A 22 -11.72 0.24 -15.21
N LYS A 23 -11.57 1.03 -14.14
CA LYS A 23 -10.76 2.26 -14.15
C LYS A 23 -9.26 1.93 -14.14
N LEU A 24 -8.85 0.92 -13.36
CA LEU A 24 -7.45 0.48 -13.29
C LEU A 24 -6.92 0.03 -14.66
N GLU A 25 -7.72 -0.76 -15.39
CA GLU A 25 -7.34 -1.22 -16.73
C GLU A 25 -7.15 -0.05 -17.71
N LYS A 26 -8.03 0.95 -17.67
CA LYS A 26 -7.94 2.13 -18.53
C LYS A 26 -6.72 2.98 -18.18
N ALA A 27 -6.41 3.11 -16.90
CA ALA A 27 -5.36 3.98 -16.45
C ALA A 27 -3.95 3.44 -16.67
N TYR A 28 -3.77 2.11 -16.71
CA TYR A 28 -2.52 1.50 -17.18
C TYR A 28 -2.09 2.02 -18.56
N LYS A 29 -3.06 2.30 -19.45
CA LYS A 29 -2.81 2.82 -20.80
C LYS A 29 -2.43 4.30 -20.81
N GLN A 30 -2.65 5.03 -19.72
CA GLN A 30 -2.34 6.46 -19.62
C GLN A 30 -0.87 6.69 -19.24
N LYS A 31 -0.31 7.82 -19.66
CA LYS A 31 1.05 8.24 -19.30
C LYS A 31 1.00 9.17 -18.08
N GLY A 32 1.59 8.73 -16.97
CA GLY A 32 1.73 9.54 -15.75
C GLY A 32 0.39 9.77 -15.02
N GLY A 33 0.46 10.34 -13.82
CA GLY A 33 -0.71 10.68 -12.99
C GLY A 33 -1.49 9.50 -12.40
N TRP A 34 -1.36 8.31 -12.98
CA TRP A 34 -2.05 7.08 -12.56
C TRP A 34 -1.81 6.72 -11.09
N GLU A 35 -0.55 6.73 -10.66
CA GLU A 35 -0.18 6.43 -9.28
C GLU A 35 -0.75 7.47 -8.30
N GLY A 36 -0.62 8.75 -8.63
CA GLY A 36 -1.18 9.83 -7.81
C GLY A 36 -2.70 9.78 -7.71
N TRP A 37 -3.39 9.40 -8.79
CA TRP A 37 -4.84 9.13 -8.79
C TRP A 37 -5.18 7.94 -7.89
N ALA A 38 -4.41 6.84 -7.98
CA ALA A 38 -4.67 5.64 -7.20
C ALA A 38 -4.52 5.92 -5.70
N GLN A 39 -3.51 6.71 -5.33
CA GLN A 39 -3.37 7.20 -3.97
C GLN A 39 -4.58 8.08 -3.54
N VAL A 40 -5.18 8.91 -4.41
CA VAL A 40 -6.36 9.75 -4.05
C VAL A 40 -7.54 8.84 -3.74
N GLU A 41 -7.87 7.95 -4.68
CA GLU A 41 -9.06 7.11 -4.59
C GLU A 41 -8.95 6.14 -3.42
N LEU A 42 -7.76 5.57 -3.18
CA LEU A 42 -7.55 4.67 -2.07
C LEU A 42 -7.61 5.42 -0.72
N ALA A 43 -7.00 6.60 -0.61
CA ALA A 43 -7.10 7.42 0.61
C ALA A 43 -8.57 7.73 0.94
N SER A 44 -9.32 8.23 -0.05
CA SER A 44 -10.73 8.59 0.11
C SER A 44 -11.58 7.38 0.52
N TYR A 45 -11.34 6.22 -0.09
CA TYR A 45 -12.04 5.00 0.29
C TYR A 45 -11.71 4.55 1.72
N LEU A 46 -10.42 4.54 2.09
CA LEU A 46 -10.01 4.16 3.45
C LEU A 46 -10.49 5.16 4.50
N GLU A 47 -10.60 6.45 4.16
CA GLU A 47 -11.20 7.46 5.04
C GLU A 47 -12.70 7.21 5.26
N GLN A 48 -13.43 6.79 4.22
CA GLN A 48 -14.84 6.40 4.38
C GLN A 48 -15.01 5.15 5.25
N VAL A 49 -14.09 4.18 5.14
CA VAL A 49 -14.14 2.93 5.89
C VAL A 49 -13.69 3.08 7.35
N PHE A 50 -12.60 3.82 7.59
CA PHE A 50 -11.92 3.88 8.89
C PHE A 50 -12.00 5.25 9.58
N GLY A 51 -12.34 6.32 8.87
CA GLY A 51 -12.34 7.70 9.39
C GLY A 51 -13.53 8.07 10.27
N GLY A 52 -14.44 7.13 10.53
CA GLY A 52 -15.59 7.35 11.41
C GLY A 52 -15.19 7.85 12.81
N GLU A 53 -15.94 8.81 13.33
CA GLU A 53 -15.81 9.38 14.69
C GLU A 53 -14.43 10.01 15.03
N GLY A 54 -13.58 10.28 14.03
CA GLY A 54 -12.25 10.85 14.24
C GLY A 54 -11.23 9.88 14.86
N VAL A 55 -11.57 8.59 14.90
CA VAL A 55 -10.73 7.53 15.47
C VAL A 55 -9.54 7.21 14.57
N ALA A 56 -9.66 7.40 13.26
CA ALA A 56 -8.54 7.29 12.34
C ALA A 56 -8.42 8.50 11.42
N THR A 57 -7.19 8.95 11.18
CA THR A 57 -6.88 9.94 10.16
C THR A 57 -6.15 9.27 9.01
N VAL A 58 -6.60 9.55 7.78
CA VAL A 58 -5.94 9.08 6.55
C VAL A 58 -5.26 10.28 5.90
N SER A 59 -3.97 10.14 5.63
CA SER A 59 -3.16 11.18 5.01
C SER A 59 -2.25 10.58 3.93
N ARG A 60 -1.61 11.46 3.18
CA ARG A 60 -0.81 11.12 2.00
C ARG A 60 0.49 11.89 2.02
N GLU A 61 1.54 11.27 1.47
CA GLU A 61 2.81 11.94 1.23
C GLU A 61 3.42 12.52 2.53
N ASP A 62 3.27 11.79 3.64
CA ASP A 62 3.77 12.18 4.96
C ASP A 62 5.25 11.82 5.15
N TYR A 63 6.01 12.74 5.77
CA TYR A 63 7.41 12.51 6.13
C TYR A 63 7.54 11.56 7.31
N VAL A 64 7.58 10.27 7.02
CA VAL A 64 7.59 9.20 8.05
C VAL A 64 8.99 8.64 8.34
N TYR A 65 9.98 8.98 7.51
CA TYR A 65 11.35 8.49 7.65
C TYR A 65 12.27 9.57 8.25
N ASN A 66 13.14 9.17 9.18
CA ASN A 66 14.11 10.05 9.82
C ASN A 66 15.20 10.51 8.83
N GLY A 67 15.54 11.80 8.90
CA GLY A 67 16.74 12.35 8.29
C GLY A 67 16.72 12.49 6.76
N ASN A 68 15.62 12.15 6.09
CA ASN A 68 15.44 12.29 4.65
C ASN A 68 14.09 12.96 4.33
N ASP A 69 13.99 13.64 3.19
CA ASP A 69 12.71 14.12 2.63
C ASP A 69 11.82 12.98 2.08
N GLN A 70 11.99 11.76 2.61
CA GLN A 70 11.28 10.57 2.17
C GLN A 70 9.90 10.51 2.82
N ARG A 71 8.90 10.28 1.98
CA ARG A 71 7.49 10.26 2.36
C ARG A 71 6.88 8.89 2.12
N SER A 72 5.91 8.48 2.92
CA SER A 72 5.04 7.35 2.55
C SER A 72 3.94 7.82 1.60
N ASP A 73 3.50 6.94 0.70
CA ASP A 73 2.43 7.26 -0.23
C ASP A 73 1.08 7.48 0.49
N LEU A 74 0.79 6.64 1.49
CA LEU A 74 -0.38 6.77 2.38
C LEU A 74 0.01 6.49 3.83
N LEU A 75 -0.71 7.13 4.76
CA LEU A 75 -0.58 6.91 6.19
C LEU A 75 -1.97 6.86 6.84
N ILE A 76 -2.19 5.90 7.72
CA ILE A 76 -3.39 5.83 8.56
C ILE A 76 -2.96 5.81 10.00
N LYS A 77 -3.34 6.82 10.77
CA LYS A 77 -3.12 6.86 12.22
C LYS A 77 -4.44 6.59 12.92
N THR A 78 -4.50 5.50 13.67
CA THR A 78 -5.68 5.12 14.44
C THR A 78 -5.42 5.35 15.93
N GLN A 79 -6.26 6.14 16.57
CA GLN A 79 -6.28 6.29 18.02
C GLN A 79 -6.98 5.08 18.64
N LYS A 80 -6.32 4.46 19.62
CA LYS A 80 -6.89 3.38 20.44
C LYS A 80 -7.65 3.97 21.62
N GLU A 81 -8.53 3.17 22.21
CA GLU A 81 -9.33 3.56 23.39
C GLU A 81 -8.48 4.06 24.57
N ASN A 82 -7.25 3.54 24.72
CA ASN A 82 -6.31 3.96 25.75
C ASN A 82 -5.55 5.27 25.43
N GLY A 83 -5.92 5.96 24.35
CA GLY A 83 -5.31 7.21 23.90
C GLY A 83 -4.00 7.05 23.13
N THR A 84 -3.47 5.83 22.97
CA THR A 84 -2.28 5.56 22.15
C THR A 84 -2.62 5.47 20.67
N TYR A 85 -1.62 5.60 19.80
CA TYR A 85 -1.81 5.48 18.35
C TYR A 85 -1.24 4.18 17.80
N PHE A 86 -1.81 3.72 16.70
CA PHE A 86 -1.23 2.70 15.82
C PHE A 86 -1.23 3.24 14.40
N THR A 87 -0.13 3.02 13.69
CA THR A 87 0.05 3.56 12.35
C THR A 87 0.07 2.43 11.33
N ASN A 88 -0.62 2.61 10.20
CA ASN A 88 -0.38 1.85 8.98
C ASN A 88 0.27 2.77 7.95
N MET A 89 1.44 2.39 7.47
CA MET A 89 2.20 3.13 6.45
C MET A 89 2.19 2.32 5.15
N PHE A 90 1.90 2.96 4.02
CA PHE A 90 1.82 2.28 2.73
C PHE A 90 2.78 2.91 1.73
N GLU A 91 3.43 2.05 0.96
CA GLU A 91 4.01 2.38 -0.33
C GLU A 91 3.15 1.75 -1.42
N LEU A 92 2.84 2.51 -2.46
CA LEU A 92 1.97 2.17 -3.56
C LEU A 92 2.72 2.38 -4.89
N LYS A 93 2.79 1.31 -5.68
CA LYS A 93 3.40 1.35 -7.00
C LYS A 93 2.44 0.88 -8.07
N CYS A 94 2.31 1.68 -9.11
CA CYS A 94 1.42 1.41 -10.21
C CYS A 94 2.19 1.13 -11.51
N GLU A 95 1.89 0.00 -12.15
CA GLU A 95 2.37 -0.26 -13.50
C GLU A 95 1.58 0.60 -14.50
N SER A 96 2.28 1.10 -15.51
CA SER A 96 1.76 1.80 -16.67
C SER A 96 2.48 1.32 -17.91
N SER A 97 1.89 1.54 -19.08
CA SER A 97 2.53 1.28 -20.37
C SER A 97 3.90 1.98 -20.51
N ALA A 98 4.09 3.12 -19.83
CA ALA A 98 5.32 3.91 -19.89
C ALA A 98 6.42 3.45 -18.92
N ASN A 99 6.08 2.78 -17.80
CA ASN A 99 7.04 2.34 -16.79
C ASN A 99 7.16 0.81 -16.68
N SER A 100 6.42 0.04 -17.47
CA SER A 100 6.38 -1.44 -17.39
C SER A 100 7.77 -2.09 -17.39
N GLY A 101 8.73 -1.56 -18.17
CA GLY A 101 10.10 -2.05 -18.22
C GLY A 101 10.90 -1.90 -16.91
N ASN A 102 10.59 -0.90 -16.08
CA ASN A 102 11.28 -0.65 -14.81
C ASN A 102 10.38 -0.86 -13.58
N PHE A 103 9.12 -1.25 -13.77
CA PHE A 103 8.13 -1.39 -12.70
C PHE A 103 8.62 -2.31 -11.58
N ARG A 104 9.14 -3.50 -11.90
CA ARG A 104 9.68 -4.43 -10.91
C ARG A 104 10.81 -3.81 -10.07
N THR A 105 11.74 -3.11 -10.72
CA THR A 105 12.85 -2.42 -10.04
C THR A 105 12.32 -1.34 -9.10
N LYS A 106 11.27 -0.61 -9.50
CA LYS A 106 10.64 0.41 -8.66
C LYS A 106 9.95 -0.20 -7.44
N VAL A 107 9.18 -1.28 -7.62
CA VAL A 107 8.59 -2.02 -6.49
C VAL A 107 9.67 -2.52 -5.52
N GLN A 108 10.78 -3.04 -6.05
CA GLN A 108 11.92 -3.48 -5.22
C GLN A 108 12.57 -2.31 -4.45
N ALA A 109 12.59 -1.11 -5.01
CA ALA A 109 13.07 0.08 -4.30
C ALA A 109 12.17 0.42 -3.11
N ASP A 110 10.85 0.34 -3.27
CA ASP A 110 9.89 0.54 -2.16
C ASP A 110 10.05 -0.54 -1.09
N CYS A 111 10.25 -1.80 -1.50
CA CYS A 111 10.57 -2.91 -0.59
C CYS A 111 11.82 -2.60 0.25
N THR A 112 12.87 -2.10 -0.40
CA THR A 112 14.14 -1.74 0.25
C THR A 112 13.96 -0.58 1.21
N LYS A 113 13.18 0.44 0.80
CA LYS A 113 12.86 1.63 1.60
C LYS A 113 12.14 1.27 2.90
N ILE A 114 11.10 0.43 2.84
CA ILE A 114 10.40 -0.04 4.04
C ILE A 114 11.33 -0.88 4.93
N THR A 115 12.15 -1.75 4.33
CA THR A 115 13.04 -2.66 5.07
C THR A 115 14.13 -1.89 5.83
N ASN A 116 14.79 -0.97 5.15
CA ASN A 116 16.01 -0.33 5.64
C ASN A 116 15.78 1.08 6.18
N GLY A 117 14.59 1.65 5.95
CA GLY A 117 14.23 2.97 6.43
C GLY A 117 14.25 3.04 7.96
N VAL A 118 14.76 4.15 8.48
CA VAL A 118 14.65 4.51 9.90
C VAL A 118 13.39 5.36 10.04
N TRP A 119 12.39 4.89 10.77
CA TRP A 119 11.12 5.59 10.91
C TRP A 119 11.18 6.60 12.06
N ASN A 120 10.42 7.69 11.94
CA ASN A 120 10.22 8.59 13.06
C ASN A 120 9.44 7.85 14.16
N THR A 121 9.92 7.94 15.39
CA THR A 121 9.36 7.24 16.56
C THR A 121 7.93 7.67 16.87
N GLU A 122 7.49 8.84 16.40
CA GLU A 122 6.11 9.30 16.54
C GLU A 122 5.08 8.40 15.84
N PHE A 123 5.51 7.64 14.83
CA PHE A 123 4.65 6.72 14.09
C PHE A 123 4.63 5.32 14.71
N ALA A 124 5.46 5.02 15.71
CA ALA A 124 5.49 3.73 16.37
C ALA A 124 4.34 3.55 17.37
N PRO A 125 3.76 2.34 17.50
CA PRO A 125 3.95 1.16 16.65
C PRO A 125 3.36 1.34 15.24
N CYS A 126 4.07 0.83 14.23
CA CYS A 126 3.71 0.98 12.81
C CYS A 126 3.74 -0.36 12.06
N GLU A 127 2.70 -0.62 11.28
CA GLU A 127 2.66 -1.70 10.29
C GLU A 127 2.88 -1.13 8.89
N ALA A 128 3.76 -1.77 8.11
CA ALA A 128 4.11 -1.29 6.78
C ALA A 128 3.49 -2.16 5.68
N TRP A 129 3.11 -1.53 4.58
CA TRP A 129 2.34 -2.14 3.51
C TRP A 129 2.95 -1.80 2.17
N ILE A 130 2.95 -2.76 1.24
CA ILE A 130 3.33 -2.51 -0.16
C ILE A 130 2.21 -2.96 -1.08
N ILE A 131 1.64 -1.99 -1.78
CA ILE A 131 0.59 -2.22 -2.77
C ILE A 131 1.24 -2.09 -4.15
N ALA A 132 1.32 -3.17 -4.95
CA ALA A 132 1.67 -3.00 -6.36
C ALA A 132 0.58 -3.47 -7.33
N ILE A 133 0.19 -2.53 -8.18
CA ILE A 133 -0.83 -2.72 -9.20
C ILE A 133 -0.12 -3.07 -10.51
N GLY A 134 0.13 -4.37 -10.73
CA GLY A 134 0.88 -4.88 -11.88
C GLY A 134 -0.01 -5.50 -12.95
N VAL A 135 -0.12 -4.85 -14.12
CA VAL A 135 -1.01 -5.28 -15.22
C VAL A 135 -0.37 -6.34 -16.11
N THR A 136 0.90 -6.15 -16.48
CA THR A 136 1.64 -7.09 -17.36
C THR A 136 2.83 -7.73 -16.66
N LYS A 137 3.31 -7.12 -15.58
CA LYS A 137 4.41 -7.65 -14.79
C LYS A 137 3.87 -8.30 -13.53
N THR A 138 4.09 -9.61 -13.43
CA THR A 138 4.02 -10.26 -12.12
C THR A 138 5.18 -9.77 -11.28
N VAL A 139 4.90 -9.57 -10.00
CA VAL A 139 5.86 -9.08 -9.02
C VAL A 139 5.89 -9.93 -7.76
N GLY A 140 4.90 -10.82 -7.54
CA GLY A 140 4.73 -11.59 -6.30
C GLY A 140 5.90 -12.47 -5.85
N ASP A 141 6.93 -12.65 -6.67
CA ASP A 141 8.21 -13.29 -6.32
C ASP A 141 9.22 -12.35 -5.64
N LEU A 142 8.98 -11.03 -5.63
CA LEU A 142 9.84 -10.06 -4.95
C LEU A 142 9.72 -10.19 -3.42
N ALA A 143 10.87 -10.13 -2.75
CA ALA A 143 10.93 -10.10 -1.30
C ALA A 143 10.61 -8.69 -0.78
N VAL A 144 9.58 -8.56 0.05
CA VAL A 144 9.26 -7.37 0.83
C VAL A 144 9.83 -7.54 2.23
N GLY A 145 10.44 -6.52 2.85
CA GLY A 145 10.89 -6.60 4.26
C GLY A 145 11.97 -7.65 4.57
N GLY A 146 12.67 -8.20 3.58
CA GLY A 146 13.61 -9.32 3.74
C GLY A 146 12.95 -10.71 3.69
N LYS A 147 13.57 -11.73 4.30
CA LYS A 147 13.08 -13.15 4.31
C LYS A 147 11.72 -13.34 5.01
N ASN A 148 11.17 -12.31 5.65
CA ASN A 148 10.04 -12.44 6.58
C ASN A 148 8.64 -12.19 5.96
N LEU A 149 8.52 -11.64 4.75
CA LEU A 149 7.19 -11.27 4.19
C LEU A 149 6.81 -11.98 2.88
N ALA A 150 7.59 -12.96 2.45
CA ALA A 150 7.20 -13.88 1.37
C ALA A 150 5.83 -14.60 1.56
N PRO A 151 5.29 -14.87 2.78
CA PRO A 151 4.02 -15.58 2.92
C PRO A 151 2.75 -14.72 2.73
N TYR A 152 2.85 -13.38 2.68
CA TYR A 152 1.68 -12.49 2.73
C TYR A 152 1.51 -11.71 1.43
N TYR A 153 1.28 -12.42 0.32
CA TYR A 153 0.85 -11.78 -0.92
C TYR A 153 -0.49 -12.33 -1.39
N LYS A 154 -1.35 -11.44 -1.88
CA LYS A 154 -2.62 -11.80 -2.50
C LYS A 154 -2.62 -11.31 -3.93
N LYS A 155 -2.75 -12.25 -4.85
CA LYS A 155 -3.08 -11.93 -6.24
C LYS A 155 -4.59 -11.81 -6.33
N ILE A 156 -5.06 -10.67 -6.81
CA ILE A 156 -6.47 -10.46 -7.14
C ILE A 156 -6.60 -10.14 -8.63
N GLN A 157 -7.77 -10.44 -9.17
CA GLN A 157 -8.18 -9.93 -10.47
C GLN A 157 -9.25 -8.87 -10.26
N ALA A 158 -8.92 -7.63 -10.60
CA ALA A 158 -9.83 -6.50 -10.54
C ALA A 158 -10.24 -6.15 -11.99
N GLY A 159 -11.35 -6.74 -12.43
CA GLY A 159 -11.74 -6.70 -13.85
C GLY A 159 -10.73 -7.44 -14.73
N GLY A 160 -10.19 -6.78 -15.76
CA GLY A 160 -9.16 -7.32 -16.65
C GLY A 160 -7.71 -7.18 -16.15
N THR A 161 -7.50 -6.65 -14.94
CA THR A 161 -6.18 -6.27 -14.42
C THR A 161 -5.76 -7.12 -13.22
N GLN A 162 -4.60 -7.77 -13.33
CA GLN A 162 -3.99 -8.46 -12.19
C GLN A 162 -3.45 -7.43 -11.20
N MET A 163 -3.58 -7.69 -9.91
CA MET A 163 -2.96 -6.89 -8.86
C MET A 163 -2.28 -7.81 -7.88
N THR A 164 -1.12 -7.39 -7.36
CA THR A 164 -0.40 -8.10 -6.31
C THR A 164 -0.30 -7.20 -5.10
N LEU A 165 -0.98 -7.58 -4.04
CA LEU A 165 -0.90 -6.91 -2.74
C LEU A 165 0.13 -7.66 -1.90
N TRP A 166 1.03 -6.95 -1.24
CA TRP A 166 1.83 -7.50 -0.13
C TRP A 166 1.57 -6.69 1.12
N TRP A 167 1.62 -7.38 2.24
CA TRP A 167 1.56 -6.72 3.52
C TRP A 167 2.54 -7.35 4.48
N GLY A 168 3.03 -6.56 5.43
CA GLY A 168 3.94 -7.09 6.42
C GLY A 168 4.31 -6.12 7.51
N SER A 169 4.04 -6.53 8.74
CA SER A 169 4.54 -5.85 9.92
C SER A 169 6.06 -5.97 10.02
N ARG A 170 6.75 -4.85 10.23
CA ARG A 170 8.05 -4.86 10.89
C ARG A 170 7.78 -5.06 12.39
N ALA A 171 8.34 -6.11 12.98
CA ALA A 171 8.33 -6.32 14.42
C ALA A 171 9.23 -5.30 15.12
#